data_AF-A0A3A8JMI9-F1
#
_entry.id   AF-A0A3A8JMI9-F1
#
_cell.length_a   1.000
_cell.length_b   1.000
_cell.length_c   1.000
_cell.angle_alpha   90.00
_cell.angle_beta   90.00
_cell.angle_gamma   90.00
#
_symmetry.space_group_name_H-M   'P 1'
#
loop_
_entity.id
_entity.type
_entity.pdbx_description
1 polymer ?
#
loop_
_entity_poly.entity_id
_entity_poly.type
_entity_poly.pdbx_seq_one_letter_code
_entity_poly.pdbx_strand_id
1 'polypeptide(L)'
;QGLRGALAGAVGGLVPGVGGRIASSLLRGDGADDDASLDALADMADARQVPPAVALPLGAGLAARVVSRQAVPVSHALGAAAQGVLRSRTRGLEQHLMRLAQQVPGSPGRRLRLMRAIARLAAGNLRLRGPGGAVGALPRVVQGAGRRVLTRAVRMPSLGVVPPRVAAQRVQARRQVLRRIPVATVAAAAVRRA
;
A
#
# COMPACT_ATOMS: atom_id res chain seq x y z
N GLN A 1 -3.57 -11.17 -18.52
CA GLN A 1 -3.95 -9.74 -18.37
C GLN A 1 -5.39 -9.52 -17.83
N GLY A 2 -6.16 -10.55 -17.44
CA GLY A 2 -7.62 -10.44 -17.25
C GLY A 2 -8.20 -10.00 -15.91
N LEU A 3 -7.45 -9.95 -14.79
CA LEU A 3 -8.02 -9.60 -13.47
C LEU A 3 -7.65 -8.18 -13.02
N ARG A 4 -6.44 -7.71 -13.38
CA ARG A 4 -6.03 -6.30 -13.18
C ARG A 4 -6.72 -5.35 -14.14
N GLY A 5 -6.99 -5.77 -15.38
CA GLY A 5 -7.80 -5.02 -16.33
C GLY A 5 -9.27 -4.93 -15.90
N ALA A 6 -9.83 -6.03 -15.38
CA ALA A 6 -11.20 -6.06 -14.87
C ALA A 6 -11.35 -5.24 -13.58
N LEU A 7 -10.38 -5.24 -12.66
CA LEU A 7 -10.39 -4.38 -11.48
C LEU A 7 -10.11 -2.90 -11.81
N ALA A 8 -9.25 -2.60 -12.79
CA ALA A 8 -9.06 -1.24 -13.26
C ALA A 8 -10.32 -0.69 -13.96
N GLY A 9 -11.03 -1.52 -14.72
CA GLY A 9 -12.34 -1.21 -15.32
C GLY A 9 -13.46 -1.09 -14.28
N ALA A 10 -13.51 -1.99 -13.29
CA ALA A 10 -14.53 -1.98 -12.24
C ALA A 10 -14.32 -0.83 -11.24
N VAL A 11 -13.08 -0.50 -10.85
CA VAL A 11 -12.78 0.66 -9.99
C VAL A 11 -12.89 1.97 -10.78
N GLY A 12 -12.62 1.96 -12.08
CA GLY A 12 -12.92 3.08 -12.99
C GLY A 12 -14.41 3.32 -13.17
N GLY A 13 -15.24 2.28 -13.11
CA GLY A 13 -16.71 2.36 -13.21
C GLY A 13 -17.43 2.60 -11.88
N LEU A 14 -16.90 2.13 -10.74
CA LEU A 14 -17.55 2.24 -9.42
C LEU A 14 -17.21 3.51 -8.63
N VAL A 15 -16.24 4.32 -9.09
CA VAL A 15 -15.91 5.60 -8.46
C VAL A 15 -15.82 6.70 -9.52
N PRO A 16 -16.95 7.38 -9.84
CA PRO A 16 -16.93 8.52 -10.73
C PRO A 16 -15.97 9.60 -10.21
N GLY A 17 -15.03 10.04 -11.05
CA GLY A 17 -14.14 11.17 -10.76
C GLY A 17 -12.71 10.81 -10.31
N VAL A 18 -12.09 11.69 -9.51
CA VAL A 18 -10.66 11.69 -9.16
C VAL A 18 -10.20 10.38 -8.48
N GLY A 19 -11.12 9.64 -7.83
CA GLY A 19 -10.84 8.33 -7.23
C GLY A 19 -10.38 7.27 -8.23
N GLY A 20 -10.94 7.25 -9.45
CA GLY A 20 -10.48 6.38 -10.53
C GLY A 20 -9.09 6.74 -11.06
N ARG A 21 -8.72 8.03 -11.04
CA ARG A 21 -7.38 8.51 -11.44
C ARG A 21 -6.31 8.14 -10.42
N ILE A 22 -6.60 8.29 -9.12
CA ILE A 22 -5.72 7.85 -8.04
C ILE A 22 -5.53 6.32 -8.13
N ALA A 23 -6.62 5.55 -8.24
CA ALA A 23 -6.55 4.10 -8.44
C ALA A 23 -5.73 3.71 -9.68
N SER A 24 -5.86 4.42 -10.80
CA SER A 24 -5.06 4.19 -12.01
C SER A 24 -3.56 4.45 -11.80
N SER A 25 -3.19 5.48 -11.01
CA SER A 25 -1.78 5.74 -10.65
C SER A 25 -1.21 4.71 -9.67
N LEU A 26 -2.02 4.26 -8.69
CA LEU A 26 -1.70 3.19 -7.75
C LEU A 26 -1.48 1.84 -8.45
N LEU A 27 -2.19 1.63 -9.56
CA LEU A 27 -2.12 0.41 -10.35
C LEU A 27 -0.99 0.43 -11.39
N ARG A 28 -0.58 1.60 -11.90
CA ARG A 28 0.50 1.72 -12.90
C ARG A 28 1.90 1.47 -12.35
N GLY A 29 2.13 1.67 -11.05
CA GLY A 29 3.41 1.31 -10.44
C GLY A 29 4.59 2.21 -10.85
N ASP A 30 4.31 3.40 -11.40
CA ASP A 30 5.24 4.43 -11.91
C ASP A 30 6.16 5.05 -10.83
N GLY A 31 6.35 4.41 -9.67
CA GLY A 31 7.26 4.87 -8.63
C GLY A 31 6.72 5.97 -7.72
N ALA A 32 5.42 6.30 -7.79
CA ALA A 32 4.77 7.05 -6.72
C ALA A 32 4.92 6.27 -5.41
N ASP A 33 5.26 6.98 -4.34
CA ASP A 33 5.54 6.40 -3.02
C ASP A 33 4.33 5.54 -2.56
N ASP A 34 4.47 4.20 -2.66
CA ASP A 34 3.45 3.20 -2.31
C ASP A 34 3.04 3.36 -0.82
N ASP A 35 3.91 3.92 0.02
CA ASP A 35 3.62 4.22 1.41
C ASP A 35 2.74 5.48 1.58
N ALA A 36 3.04 6.56 0.84
CA ALA A 36 2.19 7.75 0.81
C ALA A 36 0.81 7.42 0.22
N SER A 37 0.79 6.55 -0.76
CA SER A 37 -0.40 5.98 -1.40
C SER A 37 -1.30 5.23 -0.42
N LEU A 38 -0.70 4.38 0.44
CA LEU A 38 -1.41 3.70 1.52
C LEU A 38 -2.04 4.66 2.52
N ASP A 39 -1.33 5.72 2.87
CA ASP A 39 -1.83 6.75 3.79
C ASP A 39 -3.01 7.53 3.20
N ALA A 40 -2.90 7.91 1.93
CA ALA A 40 -3.99 8.57 1.21
C ALA A 40 -5.22 7.65 1.11
N LEU A 41 -5.03 6.37 0.81
CA LEU A 41 -6.12 5.39 0.76
C LEU A 41 -6.79 5.20 2.13
N ALA A 42 -6.02 5.22 3.22
CA ALA A 42 -6.55 5.15 4.57
C ALA A 42 -7.45 6.36 4.91
N ASP A 43 -6.99 7.56 4.55
CA ASP A 43 -7.78 8.79 4.75
C ASP A 43 -9.03 8.81 3.89
N MET A 44 -8.97 8.33 2.64
CA MET A 44 -10.14 8.20 1.76
C MET A 44 -11.16 7.19 2.30
N ALA A 45 -10.70 6.08 2.90
CA ALA A 45 -11.56 5.08 3.51
C ALA A 45 -12.27 5.62 4.77
N ASP A 46 -11.55 6.31 5.65
CA ASP A 46 -12.16 6.94 6.84
C ASP A 46 -13.08 8.11 6.48
N ALA A 47 -12.78 8.84 5.41
CA ALA A 47 -13.65 9.87 4.84
C ALA A 47 -14.83 9.30 4.04
N ARG A 48 -15.02 7.97 4.03
CA ARG A 48 -16.09 7.23 3.32
C ARG A 48 -16.14 7.49 1.81
N GLN A 49 -15.02 7.89 1.20
CA GLN A 49 -14.92 8.11 -0.24
C GLN A 49 -14.62 6.83 -1.01
N VAL A 50 -14.05 5.83 -0.34
CA VAL A 50 -13.77 4.50 -0.92
C VAL A 50 -14.36 3.44 -0.01
N PRO A 51 -15.19 2.52 -0.54
CA PRO A 51 -15.74 1.42 0.25
C PRO A 51 -14.64 0.52 0.84
N PRO A 52 -14.82 -0.02 2.06
CA PRO A 52 -13.86 -0.94 2.69
C PRO A 52 -13.53 -2.17 1.83
N ALA A 53 -14.52 -2.70 1.11
CA ALA A 53 -14.37 -3.85 0.23
C ALA A 53 -13.38 -3.60 -0.92
N VAL A 54 -13.17 -2.34 -1.31
CA VAL A 54 -12.20 -1.93 -2.34
C VAL A 54 -10.89 -1.46 -1.68
N ALA A 55 -10.99 -0.66 -0.62
CA ALA A 55 -9.82 -0.06 0.02
C ALA A 55 -8.90 -1.10 0.68
N LEU A 56 -9.46 -2.12 1.34
CA LEU A 56 -8.65 -3.10 2.06
C LEU A 56 -7.82 -3.97 1.09
N PRO A 57 -8.39 -4.63 0.05
CA PRO A 57 -7.59 -5.41 -0.88
C PRO A 57 -6.53 -4.58 -1.62
N LEU A 58 -6.87 -3.35 -2.03
CA LEU A 58 -5.90 -2.44 -2.65
C LEU A 58 -4.76 -2.10 -1.69
N GLY A 59 -5.08 -1.80 -0.42
CA GLY A 59 -4.08 -1.56 0.60
C GLY A 59 -3.18 -2.77 0.88
N ALA A 60 -3.72 -3.99 0.87
CA ALA A 60 -2.92 -5.20 1.00
C ALA A 60 -1.88 -5.31 -0.13
N GLY A 61 -2.33 -5.05 -1.36
CA GLY A 61 -1.46 -5.03 -2.56
C GLY A 61 -0.36 -3.98 -2.47
N LEU A 62 -0.71 -2.75 -2.08
CA LEU A 62 0.28 -1.67 -1.93
C LEU A 62 1.29 -1.98 -0.81
N ALA A 63 0.82 -2.47 0.33
CA ALA A 63 1.70 -2.85 1.45
C ALA A 63 2.64 -3.99 1.07
N ALA A 64 2.16 -4.99 0.32
CA ALA A 64 3.00 -6.06 -0.20
C ALA A 64 4.06 -5.54 -1.17
N ARG A 65 3.74 -4.55 -2.02
CA ARG A 65 4.71 -3.88 -2.91
C ARG A 65 5.76 -3.07 -2.16
N VAL A 66 5.37 -2.33 -1.12
CA VAL A 66 6.32 -1.62 -0.24
C VAL A 66 7.38 -2.59 0.30
N VAL A 67 6.93 -3.76 0.78
CA VAL A 67 7.83 -4.79 1.32
C VAL A 67 8.68 -5.43 0.23
N SER A 68 8.08 -5.82 -0.90
CA SER A 68 8.79 -6.54 -1.96
C SER A 68 9.79 -5.68 -2.72
N ARG A 69 9.49 -4.40 -3.00
CA ARG A 69 10.44 -3.44 -3.57
C ARG A 69 11.65 -3.21 -2.65
N GLN A 70 11.44 -3.24 -1.33
CA GLN A 70 12.54 -3.10 -0.38
C GLN A 70 13.37 -4.37 -0.24
N ALA A 71 12.75 -5.55 -0.40
CA ALA A 71 13.44 -6.82 -0.42
C ALA A 71 14.33 -6.98 -1.67
N VAL A 72 13.84 -6.52 -2.82
CA VAL A 72 14.54 -6.57 -4.10
C VAL A 72 14.32 -5.24 -4.81
N PRO A 73 15.31 -4.34 -4.79
CA PRO A 73 15.25 -3.09 -5.54
C PRO A 73 15.00 -3.36 -7.03
N VAL A 74 14.26 -2.48 -7.69
CA VAL A 74 13.90 -2.62 -9.12
C VAL A 74 15.15 -2.68 -10.03
N SER A 75 16.26 -2.09 -9.59
CA SER A 75 17.55 -2.12 -10.27
C SER A 75 18.29 -3.47 -10.17
N HIS A 76 17.80 -4.41 -9.35
CA HIS A 76 18.42 -5.72 -9.21
C HIS A 76 17.84 -6.73 -10.20
N ALA A 77 18.68 -7.16 -11.15
CA ALA A 77 18.34 -8.24 -12.07
C ALA A 77 18.22 -9.56 -11.31
N LEU A 78 16.98 -10.01 -11.08
CA LEU A 78 16.70 -11.36 -10.62
C LEU A 78 16.53 -12.31 -11.81
N GLY A 79 17.12 -13.50 -11.73
CA GLY A 79 16.79 -14.59 -12.65
C GLY A 79 15.31 -14.99 -12.58
N ALA A 80 14.78 -15.58 -13.67
CA ALA A 80 13.34 -15.89 -13.80
C ALA A 80 12.77 -16.73 -12.64
N ALA A 81 13.54 -17.69 -12.13
CA ALA A 81 13.15 -18.51 -10.97
C ALA A 81 12.98 -17.66 -9.69
N ALA A 82 13.93 -16.77 -9.39
CA ALA A 82 13.86 -15.88 -8.23
C ALA A 82 12.70 -14.87 -8.36
N GLN A 83 12.41 -14.40 -9.57
CA GLN A 83 11.23 -13.57 -9.84
C GLN A 83 9.92 -14.33 -9.59
N GLY A 84 9.83 -15.60 -10.02
CA GLY A 84 8.66 -16.46 -9.76
C GLY A 84 8.41 -16.64 -8.26
N VAL A 85 9.47 -16.93 -7.50
CA VAL A 85 9.42 -17.03 -6.04
C VAL A 85 8.97 -15.72 -5.40
N LEU A 86 9.53 -14.58 -5.81
CA LEU A 86 9.14 -13.27 -5.30
C LEU A 86 7.66 -12.96 -5.57
N ARG A 87 7.15 -13.25 -6.78
CA ARG A 87 5.73 -13.05 -7.12
C ARG A 87 4.81 -13.91 -6.26
N SER A 88 5.16 -15.19 -6.10
CA SER A 88 4.40 -16.12 -5.24
C SER A 88 4.37 -15.64 -3.79
N ARG A 89 5.54 -15.26 -3.23
CA ARG A 89 5.65 -14.72 -1.86
C ARG A 89 4.89 -13.42 -1.68
N THR A 90 4.91 -12.53 -2.68
CA THR A 90 4.17 -11.27 -2.65
C THR A 90 2.66 -11.52 -2.58
N ARG A 91 2.12 -12.46 -3.38
CA ARG A 91 0.70 -12.87 -3.28
C ARG A 91 0.35 -13.46 -1.91
N GLY A 92 1.22 -14.33 -1.38
CA GLY A 92 1.04 -14.86 -0.02
C GLY A 92 1.04 -13.76 1.06
N LEU A 93 1.83 -12.71 0.85
CA LEU A 93 1.86 -11.53 1.71
C LEU A 93 0.56 -10.75 1.68
N GLU A 94 0.02 -10.49 0.49
CA GLU A 94 -1.26 -9.78 0.31
C GLU A 94 -2.36 -10.49 1.12
N GLN A 95 -2.47 -11.81 0.96
CA GLN A 95 -3.43 -12.63 1.70
C GLN A 95 -3.17 -12.63 3.21
N HIS A 96 -1.91 -12.66 3.63
CA HIS A 96 -1.57 -12.61 5.05
C HIS A 96 -1.92 -11.27 5.69
N LEU A 97 -1.54 -10.16 5.05
CA LEU A 97 -1.88 -8.80 5.49
C LEU A 97 -3.39 -8.61 5.55
N MET A 98 -4.14 -9.20 4.62
CA MET A 98 -5.59 -9.15 4.66
C MET A 98 -6.21 -9.90 5.82
N ARG A 99 -5.70 -11.10 6.14
CA ARG A 99 -6.11 -11.81 7.35
C ARG A 99 -5.79 -11.01 8.62
N LEU A 100 -4.61 -10.39 8.70
CA LEU A 100 -4.26 -9.54 9.85
C LEU A 100 -5.19 -8.33 9.95
N ALA A 101 -5.51 -7.67 8.84
CA ALA A 101 -6.40 -6.52 8.83
C ALA A 101 -7.82 -6.86 9.32
N GLN A 102 -8.32 -8.07 9.00
CA GLN A 102 -9.62 -8.54 9.47
C GLN A 102 -9.65 -8.76 10.99
N GLN A 103 -8.53 -9.14 11.60
CA GLN A 103 -8.42 -9.34 13.05
C GLN A 103 -8.43 -8.03 13.84
N VAL A 104 -8.14 -6.90 13.19
CA VAL A 104 -8.12 -5.59 13.86
C VAL A 104 -9.53 -5.00 13.91
N PRO A 105 -10.06 -4.68 15.10
CA PRO A 105 -11.33 -3.96 15.22
C PRO A 105 -11.20 -2.49 14.82
N GLY A 106 -12.30 -1.89 14.37
CA GLY A 106 -12.40 -0.46 14.08
C GLY A 106 -12.46 -0.12 12.59
N SER A 107 -12.12 1.14 12.27
CA SER A 107 -12.34 1.70 10.94
C SER A 107 -11.44 1.07 9.85
N PRO A 108 -11.87 1.09 8.58
CA PRO A 108 -11.04 0.63 7.46
C PRO A 108 -9.72 1.41 7.36
N GLY A 109 -9.71 2.72 7.63
CA GLY A 109 -8.48 3.50 7.64
C GLY A 109 -7.52 3.10 8.75
N ARG A 110 -8.02 2.73 9.95
CA ARG A 110 -7.17 2.15 11.00
C ARG A 110 -6.48 0.88 10.53
N ARG A 111 -7.23 -0.04 9.93
CA ARG A 111 -6.68 -1.30 9.37
C ARG A 111 -5.60 -1.01 8.32
N LEU A 112 -5.83 -0.05 7.43
CA LEU A 112 -4.88 0.37 6.40
C LEU A 112 -3.61 0.99 7.00
N ARG A 113 -3.73 1.84 8.02
CA ARG A 113 -2.57 2.44 8.71
C ARG A 113 -1.77 1.41 9.49
N LEU A 114 -2.41 0.38 10.05
CA LEU A 114 -1.70 -0.74 10.67
C LEU A 114 -0.99 -1.62 9.63
N MET A 115 -1.62 -1.93 8.50
CA MET A 115 -0.95 -2.60 7.39
C MET A 115 0.27 -1.81 6.89
N ARG A 116 0.13 -0.49 6.77
CA ARG A 116 1.24 0.43 6.46
C ARG A 116 2.36 0.35 7.49
N ALA A 117 2.04 0.37 8.79
CA ALA A 117 3.02 0.25 9.86
C ALA A 117 3.76 -1.11 9.81
N ILE A 118 3.05 -2.21 9.54
CA ILE A 118 3.64 -3.53 9.34
C ILE A 118 4.59 -3.51 8.14
N ALA A 119 4.15 -2.95 7.01
CA ALA A 119 4.94 -2.86 5.79
C ALA A 119 6.22 -2.05 5.99
N ARG A 120 6.14 -0.87 6.63
CA ARG A 120 7.29 -0.03 6.97
C ARG A 120 8.31 -0.75 7.86
N LEU A 121 7.82 -1.39 8.92
CA LEU A 121 8.69 -2.13 9.84
C LEU A 121 9.36 -3.33 9.15
N ALA A 122 8.60 -4.08 8.35
CA ALA A 122 9.14 -5.20 7.58
C ALA A 122 10.16 -4.73 6.53
N ALA A 123 9.84 -3.67 5.79
CA ALA A 123 10.73 -3.05 4.80
C ALA A 123 12.04 -2.59 5.46
N GLY A 124 11.97 -1.89 6.59
CA GLY A 124 13.16 -1.49 7.36
C GLY A 124 14.05 -2.68 7.76
N ASN A 125 13.43 -3.77 8.23
CA ASN A 125 14.16 -4.99 8.62
C ASN A 125 14.75 -5.76 7.42
N LEU A 126 14.11 -5.68 6.24
CA LEU A 126 14.60 -6.29 5.01
C LEU A 126 15.72 -5.47 4.37
N ARG A 127 15.72 -4.14 4.52
CA ARG A 127 16.79 -3.26 4.02
C ARG A 127 18.15 -3.57 4.65
N LEU A 128 18.16 -4.11 5.87
CA LEU A 128 19.38 -4.56 6.55
C LEU A 128 19.94 -5.88 5.99
N ARG A 129 19.26 -6.49 4.99
CA ARG A 129 19.61 -7.79 4.40
C ARG A 129 19.92 -7.60 2.92
N GLY A 130 20.87 -8.38 2.39
CA GLY A 130 21.09 -8.46 0.94
C GLY A 130 19.89 -9.10 0.20
N PRO A 131 19.71 -8.86 -1.11
CA PRO A 131 18.51 -9.26 -1.86
C PRO A 131 18.17 -10.75 -1.77
N GLY A 132 19.17 -11.63 -1.89
CA GLY A 132 18.97 -13.08 -1.76
C GLY A 132 18.46 -13.50 -0.38
N GLY A 133 19.03 -12.92 0.68
CA GLY A 133 18.60 -13.15 2.06
C GLY A 133 17.24 -12.50 2.38
N ALA A 134 16.92 -11.38 1.74
CA ALA A 134 15.67 -10.66 1.91
C ALA A 134 14.48 -11.43 1.31
N VAL A 135 14.61 -11.98 0.10
CA VAL A 135 13.56 -12.82 -0.52
C VAL A 135 13.25 -14.01 0.38
N GLY A 136 14.29 -14.71 0.85
CA GLY A 136 14.19 -15.86 1.76
C GLY A 136 13.49 -15.55 3.07
N ALA A 137 13.84 -14.42 3.69
CA ALA A 137 13.34 -14.00 5.01
C ALA A 137 11.97 -13.31 4.96
N LEU A 138 11.48 -12.91 3.79
CA LEU A 138 10.29 -12.08 3.59
C LEU A 138 9.07 -12.55 4.42
N PRO A 139 8.65 -13.84 4.41
CA PRO A 139 7.49 -14.27 5.18
C PRO A 139 7.68 -14.12 6.69
N ARG A 140 8.85 -14.52 7.21
CA ARG A 140 9.17 -14.48 8.65
C ARG A 140 9.28 -13.05 9.16
N VAL A 141 9.89 -12.15 8.38
CA VAL A 141 10.04 -10.75 8.75
C VAL A 141 8.69 -10.06 8.82
N VAL A 142 7.79 -10.33 7.87
CA VAL A 142 6.46 -9.73 7.85
C VAL A 142 5.59 -10.27 8.97
N GLN A 143 5.64 -11.58 9.25
CA GLN A 143 4.96 -12.16 10.41
C GLN A 143 5.45 -11.55 11.74
N GLY A 144 6.77 -11.42 11.91
CA GLY A 144 7.36 -10.79 13.10
C GLY A 144 6.95 -9.32 13.25
N ALA A 145 6.96 -8.56 12.15
CA ALA A 145 6.49 -7.18 12.12
C ALA A 145 4.99 -7.09 12.45
N GLY A 146 4.17 -7.97 11.86
CA GLY A 146 2.75 -8.12 12.11
C GLY A 146 2.46 -8.31 13.60
N ARG A 147 3.09 -9.30 14.22
CA ARG A 147 2.94 -9.57 15.66
C ARG A 147 3.29 -8.36 16.50
N ARG A 148 4.43 -7.70 16.25
CA ARG A 148 4.86 -6.51 17.00
C ARG A 148 3.87 -5.35 16.89
N VAL A 149 3.43 -5.04 15.67
CA VAL A 149 2.47 -3.95 15.43
C VAL A 149 1.12 -4.26 16.05
N LEU A 150 0.62 -5.49 15.92
CA LEU A 150 -0.66 -5.87 16.51
C LEU A 150 -0.60 -5.90 18.05
N THR A 151 0.45 -6.43 18.66
CA THR A 151 0.64 -6.35 20.11
C THR A 151 0.67 -4.89 20.58
N ARG A 152 1.34 -4.00 19.83
CA ARG A 152 1.32 -2.56 20.14
C ARG A 152 -0.07 -1.94 19.97
N ALA A 153 -0.82 -2.34 18.94
CA ALA A 153 -2.19 -1.86 18.71
C ALA A 153 -3.18 -2.33 19.79
N VAL A 154 -2.95 -3.51 20.40
CA VAL A 154 -3.71 -3.97 21.57
C VAL A 154 -3.36 -3.12 22.79
N ARG A 155 -2.08 -2.85 23.03
CA ARG A 155 -1.63 -1.98 24.15
C ARG A 155 -2.03 -0.52 23.99
N MET A 156 -2.20 -0.04 22.75
CA MET A 156 -2.53 1.34 22.41
C MET A 156 -3.71 1.35 21.42
N PRO A 157 -4.96 1.32 21.91
CA PRO A 157 -6.15 1.27 21.05
C PRO A 157 -6.28 2.46 20.09
N SER A 158 -5.71 3.63 20.44
CA SER A 158 -5.67 4.82 19.60
C SER A 158 -4.71 4.70 18.40
N LEU A 159 -3.84 3.68 18.37
CA LEU A 159 -2.86 3.51 17.30
C LEU A 159 -3.56 3.34 15.93
N GLY A 160 -3.18 4.20 14.98
CA GLY A 160 -3.71 4.21 13.62
C GLY A 160 -5.12 4.77 13.49
N VAL A 161 -5.75 5.22 14.60
CA VAL A 161 -7.06 5.85 14.58
C VAL A 161 -6.91 7.31 14.17
N VAL A 162 -7.69 7.74 13.18
CA VAL A 162 -7.80 9.14 12.77
C VAL A 162 -9.29 9.50 12.74
N PRO A 163 -9.70 10.62 13.35
CA PRO A 163 -11.09 11.06 13.29
C PRO A 163 -11.54 11.27 11.84
N PRO A 164 -12.77 10.86 11.45
CA PRO A 164 -13.27 11.02 10.08
C PRO A 164 -13.21 12.45 9.56
N ARG A 165 -13.43 13.45 10.44
CA ARG A 165 -13.32 14.88 10.08
C ARG A 165 -11.90 15.25 9.65
N VAL A 166 -10.88 14.79 10.39
CA VAL A 166 -9.47 15.02 10.07
C VAL A 166 -9.10 14.29 8.78
N ALA A 167 -9.54 13.06 8.60
CA ALA A 167 -9.34 12.31 7.35
C ALA A 167 -9.94 13.06 6.14
N ALA A 168 -11.18 13.56 6.27
CA ALA A 168 -11.83 14.34 5.22
C ALA A 168 -11.07 15.64 4.89
N GLN A 169 -10.61 16.38 5.90
CA GLN A 169 -9.78 17.59 5.72
C GLN A 169 -8.47 17.27 4.99
N ARG A 170 -7.77 16.20 5.39
CA ARG A 170 -6.54 15.76 4.71
C ARG A 170 -6.80 15.40 3.26
N VAL A 171 -7.90 14.74 2.95
CA VAL A 171 -8.27 14.43 1.56
C VAL A 171 -8.57 15.71 0.78
N GLN A 172 -9.31 16.66 1.36
CA GLN A 172 -9.58 17.95 0.72
C GLN A 172 -8.28 18.73 0.43
N ALA A 173 -7.36 18.80 1.40
CA ALA A 173 -6.06 19.44 1.23
C ALA A 173 -5.25 18.77 0.11
N ARG A 174 -5.16 17.42 0.08
CA ARG A 174 -4.49 16.69 -1.01
C ARG A 174 -5.12 16.98 -2.37
N ARG A 175 -6.46 17.07 -2.45
CA ARG A 175 -7.16 17.45 -3.69
C ARG A 175 -6.83 18.87 -4.14
N GLN A 176 -6.73 19.83 -3.21
CA GLN A 176 -6.34 21.20 -3.54
C GLN A 176 -4.91 21.28 -4.08
N VAL A 177 -3.97 20.54 -3.46
CA VAL A 177 -2.58 20.44 -3.95
C VAL A 177 -2.54 19.84 -5.35
N LEU A 178 -3.22 18.71 -5.59
CA LEU A 178 -3.26 18.07 -6.91
C LEU A 178 -3.91 18.93 -8.00
N ARG A 179 -4.85 19.83 -7.64
CA ARG A 179 -5.43 20.80 -8.58
C ARG A 179 -4.45 21.91 -8.96
N ARG A 180 -3.48 22.22 -8.11
CA ARG A 180 -2.51 23.30 -8.30
C ARG A 180 -1.21 22.84 -8.96
N ILE A 181 -0.93 21.54 -9.01
CA ILE A 181 0.24 21.00 -9.68
C ILE A 181 -0.13 20.72 -11.16
N PRO A 182 0.42 21.46 -12.14
CA PRO A 182 0.19 21.14 -13.54
C PRO A 182 0.75 19.76 -13.83
N VAL A 183 -0.07 18.87 -14.39
CA VAL A 183 0.29 17.46 -14.68
C VAL A 183 1.60 17.33 -15.48
N ALA A 184 1.90 18.33 -16.31
CA ALA A 184 3.16 18.42 -17.06
C ALA A 184 4.42 18.42 -16.17
N THR A 185 4.37 19.03 -14.98
CA THR A 185 5.51 19.08 -14.06
C THR A 185 5.77 17.76 -13.34
N VAL A 186 4.71 16.97 -13.07
CA VAL A 186 4.84 15.65 -12.43
C VAL A 186 5.38 14.62 -13.41
N ALA A 187 4.92 14.64 -14.67
CA ALA A 187 5.46 13.77 -15.72
C ALA A 187 6.95 14.06 -15.98
N ALA A 188 7.35 15.34 -16.06
CA ALA A 188 8.74 15.73 -16.24
C ALA A 188 9.65 15.35 -15.06
N ALA A 189 9.15 15.44 -13.81
CA ALA A 189 9.90 15.04 -12.62
C ALA A 189 10.05 13.51 -12.49
N ALA A 190 9.05 12.74 -12.92
CA ALA A 190 9.10 11.27 -12.95
C ALA A 190 10.09 10.76 -14.01
N VAL A 191 10.10 11.37 -15.21
CA VAL A 191 11.03 11.02 -16.30
C VAL A 191 12.48 11.36 -15.94
N ARG A 192 12.73 12.43 -15.18
CA ARG A 192 14.09 12.84 -14.78
C ARG A 192 14.70 11.99 -13.66
N ARG A 193 13.93 11.08 -13.05
CA ARG A 193 14.38 10.16 -11.98
C ARG A 193 14.43 8.69 -12.41
N ALA A 194 13.98 8.36 -13.62
CA ALA A 194 14.15 7.05 -14.24
C ALA A 194 15.51 6.99 -14.96
#